data_AF-A0A747GMW2-F1
#
_entry.id   AF-A0A747GMW2-F1
#
_cell.length_a   1.000
_cell.length_b   1.000
_cell.length_c   1.000
_cell.angle_alpha   90.00
_cell.angle_beta   90.00
_cell.angle_gamma   90.00
#
_symmetry.space_group_name_H-M   'P 1'
#
loop_
_entity.id
_entity.type
_entity.pdbx_description
1 polymer ?
#
loop_
_entity_poly.entity_id
_entity_poly.type
_entity_poly.pdbx_seq_one_letter_code
_entity_poly.pdbx_strand_id
1 'polypeptide(L)'
;MLKDNQKHNESVAPNSAFLSELQRALPEFFIADRYNEQGELIAKGGFDLARFERALKARNIDELTSGYQIDFIGKDYAKKQAGEKSVTVIVPDVEHNTLAENKNSHNLFLTGDNLDVLRHLQNNYADTVDMIYIDPPYNTGSDGFVYPDHFEYSDRALQDMFGLNDTELARLKSIQGKSTHSAWLSFMYPRLFLARKLLKDTGFIFISIDDNEYANLKLMMDEIFGEGGFVTNVMWKRKKEISNDSDNVSIQGEYILVYAKTGQGALRLEPLSKEYIQKSY
;
A
#
# COMPACT_ATOMS: atom_id res chain seq x y z
N MET A 1 -14.76 -19.88 -7.50
CA MET A 1 -14.05 -18.84 -6.73
C MET A 1 -12.55 -18.85 -6.99
N LEU A 2 -11.76 -19.87 -6.58
CA LEU A 2 -10.30 -19.88 -6.82
C LEU A 2 -9.91 -19.85 -8.30
N LYS A 3 -10.53 -20.70 -9.13
CA LYS A 3 -10.31 -20.69 -10.59
C LYS A 3 -10.70 -19.36 -11.25
N ASP A 4 -11.70 -18.68 -10.70
CA ASP A 4 -12.17 -17.38 -11.22
C ASP A 4 -11.20 -16.26 -10.81
N ASN A 5 -10.66 -16.31 -9.59
CA ASN A 5 -9.60 -15.40 -9.14
C ASN A 5 -8.32 -15.58 -9.94
N GLN A 6 -7.92 -16.82 -10.23
CA GLN A 6 -6.76 -17.10 -11.09
C GLN A 6 -6.94 -16.49 -12.48
N LYS A 7 -8.07 -16.75 -13.14
CA LYS A 7 -8.40 -16.13 -14.44
C LYS A 7 -8.45 -14.60 -14.38
N HIS A 8 -8.96 -14.04 -13.28
CA HIS A 8 -8.96 -12.60 -13.09
C HIS A 8 -7.52 -12.06 -12.98
N ASN A 9 -6.68 -12.68 -12.15
CA ASN A 9 -5.29 -12.25 -11.92
C ASN A 9 -4.43 -12.32 -13.19
N GLU A 10 -4.71 -13.24 -14.11
CA GLU A 10 -4.10 -13.30 -15.45
C GLU A 10 -4.39 -12.04 -16.29
N SER A 11 -5.55 -11.40 -16.07
CA SER A 11 -5.95 -10.17 -16.77
C SER A 11 -5.49 -8.87 -16.09
N VAL A 12 -4.94 -8.96 -14.86
CA VAL A 12 -4.48 -7.79 -14.10
C VAL A 12 -3.14 -7.28 -14.65
N ALA A 13 -3.19 -6.14 -15.32
CA ALA A 13 -2.04 -5.32 -15.70
C ALA A 13 -1.57 -4.37 -14.57
N PRO A 14 -0.34 -3.81 -14.63
CA PRO A 14 0.24 -3.00 -13.55
C PRO A 14 -0.59 -1.76 -13.17
N ASN A 15 -1.29 -1.16 -14.14
CA ASN A 15 -2.14 0.00 -13.94
C ASN A 15 -3.62 -0.36 -13.65
N SER A 16 -3.98 -1.65 -13.55
CA SER A 16 -5.38 -2.06 -13.41
C SER A 16 -6.03 -1.54 -12.13
N ALA A 17 -5.28 -1.57 -11.02
CA ALA A 17 -5.75 -1.03 -9.74
C ALA A 17 -6.02 0.48 -9.84
N PHE A 18 -5.09 1.22 -10.45
CA PHE A 18 -5.22 2.65 -10.69
C PHE A 18 -6.43 2.98 -11.58
N LEU A 19 -6.58 2.28 -12.70
CA LEU A 19 -7.72 2.47 -13.62
C LEU A 19 -9.06 2.15 -12.96
N SER A 20 -9.11 1.13 -12.09
CA SER A 20 -10.32 0.77 -11.36
C SER A 20 -10.73 1.86 -10.36
N GLU A 21 -9.76 2.44 -9.63
CA GLU A 21 -10.02 3.58 -8.74
C GLU A 21 -10.48 4.81 -9.52
N LEU A 22 -9.82 5.10 -10.65
CA LEU A 22 -10.18 6.21 -11.51
C LEU A 22 -11.60 6.03 -12.06
N GLN A 23 -11.99 4.81 -12.45
CA GLN A 23 -13.35 4.53 -12.92
C GLN A 23 -14.39 4.69 -11.82
N ARG A 24 -14.07 4.30 -10.58
CA ARG A 24 -14.97 4.50 -9.42
C ARG A 24 -15.15 5.98 -9.09
N ALA A 25 -14.07 6.76 -9.12
CA ALA A 25 -14.08 8.17 -8.75
C ALA A 25 -14.60 9.09 -9.87
N LEU A 26 -14.31 8.75 -11.13
CA LEU A 26 -14.48 9.58 -12.32
C LEU A 26 -15.19 8.80 -13.45
N PRO A 27 -16.36 8.18 -13.20
CA PRO A 27 -17.02 7.28 -14.15
C PRO A 27 -17.40 7.97 -15.47
N GLU A 28 -17.67 9.28 -15.45
CA GLU A 28 -18.01 10.07 -16.63
C GLU A 28 -16.87 10.18 -17.65
N PHE A 29 -15.64 9.90 -17.24
CA PHE A 29 -14.47 9.89 -18.12
C PHE A 29 -14.15 8.50 -18.67
N PHE A 30 -14.97 7.49 -18.41
CA PHE A 30 -14.82 6.17 -19.01
C PHE A 30 -15.87 5.95 -20.10
N ILE A 31 -15.41 5.48 -21.26
CA ILE A 31 -16.27 5.07 -22.37
C ILE A 31 -16.59 3.59 -22.19
N ALA A 32 -17.85 3.21 -22.41
CA ALA A 32 -18.27 1.82 -22.38
C ALA A 32 -17.78 1.03 -23.60
N ASP A 33 -17.65 -0.28 -23.44
CA ASP A 33 -17.45 -1.22 -24.53
C ASP A 33 -18.56 -1.08 -25.59
N ARG A 34 -18.18 -1.14 -26.87
CA ARG A 34 -19.12 -1.10 -27.99
C ARG A 34 -19.22 -2.48 -28.62
N TYR A 35 -20.44 -2.96 -28.80
CA TYR A 35 -20.74 -4.25 -29.41
C TYR A 35 -21.51 -4.08 -30.71
N ASN A 36 -21.39 -5.04 -31.63
CA ASN A 36 -22.23 -5.10 -32.83
C ASN A 36 -23.60 -5.72 -32.52
N GLU A 37 -24.48 -5.73 -33.53
CA GLU A 37 -25.82 -6.31 -33.42
C GLU A 37 -25.80 -7.82 -33.12
N GLN A 38 -24.65 -8.48 -33.38
CA GLN A 38 -24.40 -9.89 -33.12
C GLN A 38 -23.79 -10.14 -31.72
N GLY A 39 -23.53 -9.09 -30.92
CA GLY A 39 -22.98 -9.18 -29.57
C GLY A 39 -21.45 -9.31 -29.50
N GLU A 40 -20.75 -9.12 -30.61
CA GLU A 40 -19.29 -9.15 -30.65
C GLU A 40 -18.70 -7.77 -30.32
N LEU A 41 -17.61 -7.76 -29.53
CA LEU A 41 -16.94 -6.53 -29.11
C LEU A 41 -16.26 -5.85 -30.32
N ILE A 42 -16.74 -4.66 -30.69
CA ILE A 42 -16.18 -3.80 -31.75
C ILE A 42 -15.03 -2.96 -31.20
N ALA A 43 -15.21 -2.39 -30.01
CA ALA A 43 -14.22 -1.52 -29.40
C ALA A 43 -14.28 -1.64 -27.88
N LYS A 44 -13.14 -1.89 -27.26
CA LYS A 44 -12.99 -1.87 -25.81
C LYS A 44 -13.05 -0.42 -25.32
N GLY A 45 -13.95 -0.17 -24.40
CA GLY A 45 -14.06 1.06 -23.65
C GLY A 45 -12.82 1.31 -22.78
N GLY A 46 -12.65 2.55 -22.34
CA GLY A 46 -11.48 2.94 -21.58
C GLY A 46 -11.57 4.38 -21.11
N PHE A 47 -10.52 4.83 -20.43
CA PHE A 47 -10.42 6.19 -19.95
C PHE A 47 -10.25 7.17 -21.12
N ASP A 48 -11.19 8.09 -21.28
CA ASP A 48 -11.14 9.19 -22.25
C ASP A 48 -10.30 10.34 -21.69
N LEU A 49 -8.98 10.21 -21.85
CA LEU A 49 -8.02 11.23 -21.45
C LEU A 49 -8.33 12.58 -22.11
N ALA A 50 -8.79 12.61 -23.36
CA ALA A 50 -9.11 13.85 -24.05
C ALA A 50 -10.32 14.56 -23.45
N ARG A 51 -11.34 13.82 -23.00
CA ARG A 51 -12.46 14.38 -22.23
C ARG A 51 -12.00 14.86 -20.86
N PHE A 52 -11.14 14.10 -20.18
CA PHE A 52 -10.56 14.50 -18.89
C PHE A 52 -9.75 15.79 -18.99
N GLU A 53 -8.82 15.86 -19.93
CA GLU A 53 -8.04 17.07 -20.20
C GLU A 53 -8.91 18.27 -20.55
N ARG A 54 -9.97 18.10 -21.36
CA ARG A 54 -10.89 19.20 -21.68
C ARG A 54 -11.64 19.71 -20.45
N ALA A 55 -12.07 18.81 -19.56
CA ALA A 55 -12.73 19.18 -18.31
C ALA A 55 -11.78 19.94 -17.37
N LEU A 56 -10.50 19.55 -17.34
CA LEU A 56 -9.47 20.21 -16.54
C LEU A 56 -9.05 21.57 -17.12
N LYS A 57 -8.76 21.64 -18.43
CA LYS A 57 -8.34 22.86 -19.16
C LYS A 57 -9.34 24.01 -19.03
N ALA A 58 -10.62 23.72 -18.74
CA ALA A 58 -11.63 24.73 -18.48
C ALA A 58 -11.43 25.48 -17.15
N ARG A 59 -10.64 24.96 -16.19
CA ARG A 59 -10.48 25.55 -14.84
C ARG A 59 -9.07 25.51 -14.21
N ASN A 60 -8.09 24.79 -14.76
CA ASN A 60 -6.67 24.94 -14.43
C ASN A 60 -5.83 24.00 -15.32
N ILE A 61 -4.54 24.32 -15.51
CA ILE A 61 -3.38 23.43 -15.28
C ILE A 61 -2.20 23.88 -16.15
N ASP A 62 -1.14 24.30 -15.47
CA ASP A 62 0.25 24.27 -15.95
C ASP A 62 1.11 23.28 -15.11
N GLU A 63 0.51 22.50 -14.20
CA GLU A 63 1.23 21.72 -13.18
C GLU A 63 1.45 20.22 -13.48
N LEU A 64 0.84 19.64 -14.51
CA LEU A 64 0.95 18.18 -14.77
C LEU A 64 2.25 17.75 -15.46
N THR A 65 3.09 18.68 -15.92
CA THR A 65 4.31 18.37 -16.68
C THR A 65 5.56 18.15 -15.82
N SER A 66 5.50 18.33 -14.49
CA SER A 66 6.69 18.29 -13.62
C SER A 66 6.50 17.60 -12.26
N GLY A 67 5.64 16.58 -12.16
CA GLY A 67 5.47 15.82 -10.92
C GLY A 67 6.71 14.98 -10.59
N TYR A 68 7.29 15.16 -9.39
CA TYR A 68 8.32 14.28 -8.85
C TYR A 68 7.74 12.87 -8.60
N GLN A 69 8.46 11.82 -9.01
CA GLN A 69 8.08 10.43 -8.77
C GLN A 69 9.26 9.66 -8.20
N ILE A 70 9.02 8.83 -7.20
CA ILE A 70 10.00 7.84 -6.74
C ILE A 70 10.01 6.67 -7.72
N ASP A 71 11.18 6.25 -8.19
CA ASP A 71 11.32 5.05 -9.04
C ASP A 71 12.24 4.02 -8.38
N PHE A 72 11.91 2.74 -8.53
CA PHE A 72 12.65 1.63 -7.93
C PHE A 72 12.47 0.33 -8.69
N ILE A 73 13.46 -0.56 -8.58
CA ILE A 73 13.41 -1.88 -9.22
C ILE A 73 12.29 -2.70 -8.57
N GLY A 74 11.35 -3.18 -9.40
CA GLY A 74 10.20 -3.95 -8.93
C GLY A 74 8.92 -3.14 -8.74
N LYS A 75 8.93 -1.83 -8.99
CA LYS A 75 7.76 -0.96 -8.85
C LYS A 75 6.54 -1.44 -9.63
N ASP A 76 6.69 -1.80 -10.90
CA ASP A 76 5.56 -2.27 -11.71
C ASP A 76 5.05 -3.64 -11.25
N TYR A 77 5.95 -4.52 -10.79
CA TYR A 77 5.59 -5.80 -10.21
C TYR A 77 4.79 -5.61 -8.91
N ALA A 78 5.24 -4.72 -8.04
CA ALA A 78 4.54 -4.35 -6.81
C ALA A 78 3.15 -3.74 -7.08
N LYS A 79 3.02 -2.89 -8.11
CA LYS A 79 1.72 -2.36 -8.57
C LYS A 79 0.81 -3.46 -9.09
N LYS A 80 1.34 -4.43 -9.83
CA LYS A 80 0.59 -5.61 -10.28
C LYS A 80 0.07 -6.39 -9.07
N GLN A 81 0.92 -6.72 -8.11
CA GLN A 81 0.54 -7.46 -6.90
C GLN A 81 -0.58 -6.76 -6.10
N ALA A 82 -0.56 -5.43 -6.05
CA ALA A 82 -1.58 -4.63 -5.39
C ALA A 82 -2.97 -4.71 -6.07
N GLY A 83 -3.02 -5.08 -7.35
CA GLY A 83 -4.25 -5.25 -8.14
C GLY A 83 -4.80 -6.68 -8.17
N GLU A 84 -4.09 -7.66 -7.61
CA GLU A 84 -4.49 -9.07 -7.64
C GLU A 84 -5.47 -9.43 -6.52
N LYS A 85 -6.31 -10.44 -6.79
CA LYS A 85 -7.15 -11.09 -5.77
C LYS A 85 -6.40 -12.24 -5.13
N SER A 86 -6.73 -12.57 -3.88
CA SER A 86 -6.10 -13.70 -3.22
C SER A 86 -6.48 -15.04 -3.88
N VAL A 87 -5.50 -15.94 -3.95
CA VAL A 87 -5.62 -17.33 -4.42
C VAL A 87 -5.61 -18.34 -3.28
N THR A 88 -5.64 -17.87 -2.03
CA THR A 88 -5.74 -18.71 -0.82
C THR A 88 -7.17 -18.72 -0.28
N VAL A 89 -7.40 -19.42 0.84
CA VAL A 89 -8.70 -19.44 1.54
C VAL A 89 -8.49 -19.18 3.03
N ILE A 90 -9.45 -18.52 3.67
CA ILE A 90 -9.49 -18.36 5.13
C ILE A 90 -10.15 -19.60 5.72
N VAL A 91 -9.46 -20.25 6.67
CA VAL A 91 -9.97 -21.41 7.41
C VAL A 91 -10.13 -21.00 8.88
N PRO A 92 -11.32 -21.15 9.49
CA PRO A 92 -11.50 -20.82 10.90
C PRO A 92 -10.84 -21.88 11.80
N ASP A 93 -10.14 -21.42 12.84
CA ASP A 93 -9.76 -22.28 13.96
C ASP A 93 -11.00 -22.54 14.83
N VAL A 94 -11.71 -23.64 14.53
CA VAL A 94 -12.97 -23.97 15.20
C VAL A 94 -12.77 -24.24 16.68
N GLU A 95 -11.66 -24.88 17.06
CA GLU A 95 -11.37 -25.18 18.47
C GLU A 95 -11.19 -23.89 19.26
N HIS A 96 -10.35 -22.96 18.76
CA HIS A 96 -10.13 -21.68 19.42
C HIS A 96 -11.37 -20.79 19.43
N ASN A 97 -12.10 -20.72 18.31
CA ASN A 97 -13.24 -19.82 18.15
C ASN A 97 -14.50 -20.26 18.92
N THR A 98 -14.59 -21.53 19.31
CA THR A 98 -15.76 -22.05 20.05
C THR A 98 -15.62 -21.96 21.57
N LEU A 99 -14.44 -21.59 22.08
CA LEU A 99 -14.22 -21.30 23.50
C LEU A 99 -15.18 -20.21 24.00
N ALA A 100 -15.62 -20.33 25.26
CA ALA A 100 -16.67 -19.47 25.83
C ALA A 100 -16.27 -17.99 25.84
N GLU A 101 -14.99 -17.71 26.08
CA GLU A 101 -14.38 -16.39 26.06
C GLU A 101 -14.29 -15.77 24.65
N ASN A 102 -14.26 -16.60 23.59
CA ASN A 102 -13.99 -16.15 22.21
C ASN A 102 -15.26 -16.09 21.35
N LYS A 103 -16.29 -16.88 21.67
CA LYS A 103 -17.49 -17.08 20.84
C LYS A 103 -18.18 -15.78 20.39
N ASN A 104 -18.16 -14.75 21.23
CA ASN A 104 -18.81 -13.46 20.96
C ASN A 104 -17.78 -12.32 20.81
N SER A 105 -16.51 -12.65 20.59
CA SER A 105 -15.46 -11.66 20.38
C SER A 105 -15.71 -10.87 19.10
N HIS A 106 -15.46 -9.56 19.16
CA HIS A 106 -15.40 -8.69 17.98
C HIS A 106 -13.98 -8.54 17.44
N ASN A 107 -13.00 -9.16 18.10
CA ASN A 107 -11.59 -9.13 17.70
C ASN A 107 -11.27 -10.32 16.79
N LEU A 108 -10.48 -10.07 15.75
CA LEU A 108 -10.02 -11.08 14.79
C LEU A 108 -8.51 -11.20 14.84
N PHE A 109 -8.02 -12.44 14.80
CA PHE A 109 -6.61 -12.76 14.62
C PHE A 109 -6.48 -13.65 13.39
N LEU A 110 -5.62 -13.25 12.44
CA LEU A 110 -5.42 -13.93 11.17
C LEU A 110 -3.94 -14.29 11.03
N THR A 111 -3.66 -15.53 10.64
CA THR A 111 -2.30 -16.04 10.43
C THR A 111 -2.05 -16.28 8.94
N GLY A 112 -0.95 -15.74 8.41
CA GLY A 112 -0.54 -15.91 7.01
C GLY A 112 0.32 -14.74 6.53
N ASP A 113 0.62 -14.71 5.23
CA ASP A 113 1.21 -13.51 4.62
C ASP A 113 0.19 -12.37 4.69
N ASN A 114 0.61 -11.24 5.25
CA ASN A 114 -0.24 -10.07 5.40
C ASN A 114 -0.73 -9.53 4.05
N LEU A 115 0.02 -9.69 2.96
CA LEU A 115 -0.43 -9.28 1.62
C LEU A 115 -1.68 -10.06 1.19
N ASP A 116 -1.68 -11.37 1.37
CA ASP A 116 -2.83 -12.21 1.05
C ASP A 116 -4.00 -11.99 2.01
N VAL A 117 -3.72 -11.81 3.31
CA VAL A 117 -4.75 -11.46 4.29
C VAL A 117 -5.42 -10.14 3.91
N LEU A 118 -4.64 -9.10 3.57
CA LEU A 118 -5.18 -7.81 3.13
C LEU A 118 -6.05 -7.94 1.89
N ARG A 119 -5.66 -8.77 0.91
CA ARG A 119 -6.46 -9.07 -0.29
C ARG A 119 -7.82 -9.70 0.06
N HIS A 120 -7.88 -10.61 1.03
CA HIS A 120 -9.14 -11.17 1.52
C HIS A 120 -10.03 -10.13 2.19
N LEU A 121 -9.43 -9.26 3.01
CA LEU A 121 -10.16 -8.23 3.75
C LEU A 121 -10.80 -7.18 2.84
N GLN A 122 -10.23 -6.91 1.64
CA GLN A 122 -10.78 -5.93 0.70
C GLN A 122 -12.28 -6.11 0.40
N ASN A 123 -12.74 -7.35 0.29
CA ASN A 123 -14.13 -7.60 -0.13
C ASN A 123 -15.17 -7.14 0.90
N ASN A 124 -14.82 -7.18 2.19
CA ASN A 124 -15.78 -6.95 3.29
C ASN A 124 -15.40 -5.78 4.19
N TYR A 125 -14.14 -5.33 4.15
CA TYR A 125 -13.59 -4.30 5.04
C TYR A 125 -13.04 -3.08 4.30
N ALA A 126 -13.28 -2.97 2.98
CA ALA A 126 -12.96 -1.74 2.27
C ALA A 126 -13.70 -0.54 2.91
N ASP A 127 -12.97 0.55 3.13
CA ASP A 127 -13.49 1.79 3.69
C ASP A 127 -14.12 1.65 5.09
N THR A 128 -13.77 0.63 5.89
CA THR A 128 -14.35 0.40 7.23
C THR A 128 -13.38 0.58 8.40
N VAL A 129 -12.07 0.61 8.16
CA VAL A 129 -11.05 0.70 9.22
C VAL A 129 -10.79 2.16 9.61
N ASP A 130 -10.90 2.47 10.90
CA ASP A 130 -10.65 3.82 11.42
C ASP A 130 -9.14 4.12 11.57
N MET A 131 -8.37 3.14 12.02
CA MET A 131 -6.96 3.29 12.34
C MET A 131 -6.18 2.04 11.94
N ILE A 132 -5.02 2.23 11.33
CA ILE A 132 -4.02 1.20 11.10
C ILE A 132 -2.74 1.61 11.83
N TYR A 133 -2.15 0.68 12.58
CA TYR A 133 -0.79 0.81 13.10
C TYR A 133 0.02 -0.39 12.62
N ILE A 134 1.22 -0.12 12.10
CA ILE A 134 2.16 -1.16 11.69
C ILE A 134 3.58 -0.82 12.14
N ASP A 135 4.34 -1.88 12.41
CA ASP A 135 5.76 -1.84 12.76
C ASP A 135 6.51 -2.75 11.77
N PRO A 136 6.77 -2.26 10.54
CA PRO A 136 7.43 -3.04 9.50
C PRO A 136 8.92 -3.29 9.83
N PRO A 137 9.60 -4.23 9.15
CA PRO A 137 11.06 -4.33 9.26
C PRO A 137 11.72 -3.02 8.85
N TYR A 138 12.72 -2.56 9.61
CA TYR A 138 13.37 -1.26 9.38
C TYR A 138 14.48 -1.32 8.32
N ASN A 139 14.86 -2.51 7.89
CA ASN A 139 15.94 -2.76 6.94
C ASN A 139 17.31 -2.28 7.44
N THR A 140 17.61 -2.53 8.72
CA THR A 140 18.85 -2.08 9.37
C THR A 140 20.10 -2.85 8.93
N GLY A 141 19.91 -3.92 8.15
CA GLY A 141 20.95 -4.92 7.82
C GLY A 141 21.24 -5.91 8.95
N SER A 142 20.74 -5.67 10.17
CA SER A 142 20.90 -6.56 11.33
C SER A 142 19.61 -7.21 11.80
N ASP A 143 18.46 -6.73 11.32
CA ASP A 143 17.12 -7.23 11.60
C ASP A 143 16.74 -8.47 10.79
N GLY A 144 17.63 -8.92 9.90
CA GLY A 144 17.44 -10.12 9.08
C GLY A 144 16.43 -9.94 7.94
N PHE A 145 15.98 -8.71 7.64
CA PHE A 145 15.10 -8.49 6.50
C PHE A 145 15.79 -8.87 5.20
N VAL A 146 15.15 -9.73 4.42
CA VAL A 146 15.46 -10.04 3.03
C VAL A 146 14.14 -10.11 2.28
N TYR A 147 14.11 -9.67 1.02
CA TYR A 147 12.90 -9.76 0.21
C TYR A 147 12.37 -11.20 0.21
N PRO A 148 11.22 -11.46 0.86
CA PRO A 148 10.77 -12.83 1.10
C PRO A 148 9.96 -13.37 -0.07
N ASP A 149 9.41 -12.48 -0.90
CA ASP A 149 8.49 -12.86 -1.95
C ASP A 149 9.26 -13.54 -3.10
N HIS A 150 8.80 -14.72 -3.49
CA HIS A 150 9.22 -15.35 -4.73
C HIS A 150 8.43 -14.76 -5.90
N PHE A 151 9.08 -14.62 -7.06
CA PHE A 151 8.34 -14.29 -8.28
C PHE A 151 7.40 -15.45 -8.62
N GLU A 152 6.10 -15.18 -8.60
CA GLU A 152 5.06 -16.20 -8.86
C GLU A 152 4.95 -16.55 -10.35
N TYR A 153 5.54 -15.73 -11.22
CA TYR A 153 5.44 -15.82 -12.67
C TYR A 153 6.75 -16.29 -13.30
N SER A 154 6.64 -16.99 -14.43
CA SER A 154 7.79 -17.38 -15.22
C SER A 154 8.47 -16.17 -15.86
N ASP A 155 9.75 -16.31 -16.19
CA ASP A 155 10.57 -15.28 -16.83
C ASP A 155 9.91 -14.71 -18.08
N ARG A 156 9.42 -15.59 -18.95
CA ARG A 156 8.71 -15.21 -20.17
C ARG A 156 7.43 -14.43 -19.87
N ALA A 157 6.65 -14.88 -18.88
CA ALA A 157 5.45 -14.17 -18.49
C ALA A 157 5.77 -12.77 -17.94
N LEU A 158 6.83 -12.63 -17.14
CA LEU A 158 7.28 -11.32 -16.64
C LEU A 158 7.73 -10.40 -17.79
N GLN A 159 8.52 -10.92 -18.73
CA GLN A 159 8.96 -10.16 -19.91
C GLN A 159 7.79 -9.68 -20.75
N ASP A 160 6.83 -10.57 -21.03
CA ASP A 160 5.64 -10.24 -21.81
C ASP A 160 4.73 -9.24 -21.07
N MET A 161 4.57 -9.38 -19.74
CA MET A 161 3.72 -8.50 -18.91
C MET A 161 4.26 -7.08 -18.78
N PHE A 162 5.58 -6.94 -18.60
CA PHE A 162 6.22 -5.66 -18.27
C PHE A 162 7.06 -5.10 -19.42
N GLY A 163 7.10 -5.79 -20.57
CA GLY A 163 7.89 -5.38 -21.74
C GLY A 163 9.41 -5.41 -21.49
N LEU A 164 9.88 -6.31 -20.62
CA LEU A 164 11.27 -6.34 -20.17
C LEU A 164 12.15 -7.08 -21.16
N ASN A 165 13.33 -6.54 -21.43
CA ASN A 165 14.42 -7.31 -22.03
C ASN A 165 15.14 -8.18 -20.98
N ASP A 166 16.05 -9.05 -21.42
CA ASP A 166 16.79 -9.96 -20.53
C ASP A 166 17.57 -9.24 -19.42
N THR A 167 18.12 -8.05 -19.71
CA THR A 167 18.86 -7.25 -18.72
C THR A 167 17.92 -6.67 -17.66
N GLU A 168 16.76 -6.18 -18.09
CA GLU A 168 15.74 -5.63 -17.20
C GLU A 168 15.10 -6.72 -16.33
N LEU A 169 14.85 -7.90 -16.90
CA LEU A 169 14.38 -9.06 -16.13
C LEU A 169 15.42 -9.49 -15.08
N ALA A 170 16.69 -9.56 -15.45
CA ALA A 170 17.77 -9.87 -14.51
C ALA A 170 17.85 -8.80 -13.39
N ARG A 171 17.65 -7.53 -13.75
CA ARG A 171 17.58 -6.43 -12.78
C ARG A 171 16.37 -6.57 -11.85
N LEU A 172 15.18 -6.89 -12.36
CA LEU A 172 14.00 -7.16 -11.55
C LEU A 172 14.26 -8.28 -10.55
N LYS A 173 14.79 -9.40 -11.04
CA LYS A 173 15.11 -10.57 -10.19
C LYS A 173 16.21 -10.32 -9.18
N SER A 174 17.06 -9.31 -9.40
CA SER A 174 18.18 -9.01 -8.48
C SER A 174 17.72 -8.59 -7.08
N ILE A 175 16.47 -8.18 -6.89
CA ILE A 175 15.92 -7.83 -5.57
C ILE A 175 15.65 -9.05 -4.68
N GLN A 176 15.51 -10.24 -5.27
CA GLN A 176 15.13 -11.44 -4.53
C GLN A 176 16.24 -11.86 -3.55
N GLY A 177 15.86 -12.10 -2.29
CA GLY A 177 16.83 -12.44 -1.23
C GLY A 177 17.82 -11.32 -0.92
N LYS A 178 17.51 -10.07 -1.27
CA LYS A 178 18.30 -8.88 -0.93
C LYS A 178 17.56 -7.98 0.03
N SER A 179 18.33 -7.14 0.70
CA SER A 179 17.88 -6.12 1.67
C SER A 179 18.10 -4.71 1.11
N THR A 180 18.03 -4.55 -0.22
CA THR A 180 18.17 -3.22 -0.84
C THR A 180 16.90 -2.39 -0.64
N HIS A 181 16.99 -1.07 -0.76
CA HIS A 181 15.81 -0.20 -0.73
C HIS A 181 14.76 -0.61 -1.77
N SER A 182 15.16 -1.01 -2.98
CA SER A 182 14.20 -1.47 -3.99
C SER A 182 13.48 -2.76 -3.59
N ALA A 183 14.16 -3.68 -2.91
CA ALA A 183 13.53 -4.87 -2.32
C ALA A 183 12.51 -4.48 -1.25
N TRP A 184 12.89 -3.63 -0.30
CA TRP A 184 12.00 -3.17 0.77
C TRP A 184 10.79 -2.40 0.23
N LEU A 185 11.00 -1.49 -0.72
CA LEU A 185 9.95 -0.72 -1.39
C LEU A 185 8.99 -1.65 -2.14
N SER A 186 9.49 -2.64 -2.87
CA SER A 186 8.67 -3.63 -3.59
C SER A 186 7.83 -4.47 -2.63
N PHE A 187 8.37 -4.80 -1.46
CA PHE A 187 7.66 -5.54 -0.42
C PHE A 187 6.55 -4.69 0.24
N MET A 188 6.85 -3.44 0.59
CA MET A 188 5.92 -2.57 1.32
C MET A 188 4.81 -1.99 0.45
N TYR A 189 5.09 -1.67 -0.82
CA TYR A 189 4.15 -1.00 -1.71
C TYR A 189 2.76 -1.66 -1.82
N PRO A 190 2.64 -2.97 -2.16
CA PRO A 190 1.32 -3.57 -2.33
C PRO A 190 0.55 -3.67 -1.00
N ARG A 191 1.27 -3.83 0.11
CA ARG A 191 0.70 -3.92 1.46
C ARG A 191 0.12 -2.57 1.89
N LEU A 192 0.87 -1.48 1.71
CA LEU A 192 0.42 -0.12 2.03
C LEU A 192 -0.71 0.33 1.11
N PHE A 193 -0.65 -0.03 -0.18
CA PHE A 193 -1.72 0.26 -1.13
C PHE A 193 -3.04 -0.40 -0.74
N LEU A 194 -3.02 -1.68 -0.35
CA LEU A 194 -4.22 -2.38 0.12
C LEU A 194 -4.67 -1.88 1.50
N ALA A 195 -3.75 -1.55 2.41
CA ALA A 195 -4.07 -0.94 3.70
C ALA A 195 -4.85 0.37 3.52
N ARG A 196 -4.44 1.23 2.58
CA ARG A 196 -5.17 2.46 2.24
C ARG A 196 -6.63 2.21 1.85
N LYS A 197 -6.92 1.11 1.14
CA LYS A 197 -8.28 0.75 0.71
C LYS A 197 -9.16 0.27 1.86
N LEU A 198 -8.59 -0.28 2.92
CA LEU A 198 -9.36 -0.66 4.10
C LEU A 198 -9.75 0.54 4.96
N LEU A 199 -8.95 1.61 4.92
CA LEU A 199 -9.20 2.82 5.71
C LEU A 199 -10.47 3.55 5.25
N LYS A 200 -11.25 4.02 6.22
CA LYS A 200 -12.28 5.06 6.02
C LYS A 200 -11.64 6.33 5.48
N ASP A 201 -12.43 7.20 4.84
CA ASP A 201 -11.95 8.50 4.35
C ASP A 201 -11.43 9.40 5.47
N THR A 202 -11.97 9.25 6.68
CA THR A 202 -11.52 9.91 7.92
C THR A 202 -10.42 9.15 8.66
N GLY A 203 -9.98 8.00 8.14
CA GLY A 203 -9.07 7.09 8.82
C GLY A 203 -7.60 7.49 8.70
N PHE A 204 -6.80 6.98 9.64
CA PHE A 204 -5.38 7.28 9.77
C PHE A 204 -4.53 6.01 9.79
N ILE A 205 -3.33 6.08 9.21
CA ILE A 205 -2.29 5.06 9.33
C ILE A 205 -1.07 5.63 10.03
N PHE A 206 -0.52 4.83 10.94
CA PHE A 206 0.68 5.10 11.72
C PHE A 206 1.70 4.00 11.41
N ILE A 207 2.91 4.41 11.02
CA ILE A 207 3.96 3.48 10.60
C ILE A 207 5.23 3.81 11.37
N SER A 208 5.66 2.90 12.23
CA SER A 208 6.95 3.02 12.92
C SER A 208 8.08 2.76 11.93
N ILE A 209 9.14 3.55 12.00
CA ILE A 209 10.31 3.42 11.12
C ILE A 209 11.54 4.10 11.74
N ASP A 210 12.73 3.69 11.34
CA ASP A 210 13.98 4.41 11.64
C ASP A 210 14.52 5.18 10.43
N ASP A 211 15.74 5.71 10.57
CA ASP A 211 16.40 6.50 9.53
C ASP A 211 16.69 5.72 8.23
N ASN A 212 16.77 4.38 8.24
CA ASN A 212 17.19 3.58 7.08
C ASN A 212 16.19 3.66 5.92
N GLU A 213 14.89 3.66 6.24
CA GLU A 213 13.82 3.65 5.23
C GLU A 213 12.83 4.80 5.40
N TYR A 214 13.01 5.71 6.37
CA TYR A 214 12.10 6.84 6.60
C TYR A 214 11.83 7.66 5.32
N ALA A 215 12.88 8.08 4.61
CA ALA A 215 12.72 8.91 3.42
C ALA A 215 12.03 8.15 2.28
N ASN A 216 12.40 6.88 2.09
CA ASN A 216 11.83 5.99 1.09
C ASN A 216 10.34 5.73 1.36
N LEU A 217 10.00 5.43 2.61
CA LEU A 217 8.63 5.27 3.08
C LEU A 217 7.82 6.56 2.89
N LYS A 218 8.36 7.73 3.27
CA LYS A 218 7.69 9.02 3.11
C LYS A 218 7.29 9.27 1.66
N LEU A 219 8.23 9.11 0.73
CA LEU A 219 7.97 9.31 -0.70
C LEU A 219 6.99 8.28 -1.28
N MET A 220 7.07 7.02 -0.82
CA MET A 220 6.08 6.01 -1.23
C MET A 220 4.68 6.34 -0.71
N MET A 221 4.58 6.78 0.54
CA MET A 221 3.32 7.19 1.15
C MET A 221 2.74 8.41 0.44
N ASP A 222 3.57 9.37 0.00
CA ASP A 222 3.13 10.47 -0.85
C ASP A 222 2.55 9.98 -2.19
N GLU A 223 3.13 8.96 -2.81
CA GLU A 223 2.58 8.35 -4.03
C GLU A 223 1.25 7.61 -3.77
N ILE A 224 1.14 6.89 -2.66
CA ILE A 224 -0.04 6.03 -2.37
C ILE A 224 -1.21 6.84 -1.79
N PHE A 225 -0.94 7.74 -0.85
CA PHE A 225 -1.95 8.54 -0.13
C PHE A 225 -2.14 9.93 -0.72
N GLY A 226 -1.21 10.40 -1.55
CA GLY A 226 -1.11 11.80 -1.94
C GLY A 226 -0.36 12.61 -0.86
N GLU A 227 0.42 13.59 -1.30
CA GLU A 227 1.17 14.48 -0.39
C GLU A 227 0.25 15.20 0.61
N GLY A 228 -0.94 15.61 0.18
CA GLY A 228 -1.96 16.22 1.04
C GLY A 228 -2.54 15.27 2.11
N GLY A 229 -2.24 13.98 2.04
CA GLY A 229 -2.55 13.00 3.08
C GLY A 229 -1.56 12.98 4.24
N PHE A 230 -0.37 13.58 4.08
CA PHE A 230 0.62 13.64 5.16
C PHE A 230 0.09 14.48 6.34
N VAL A 231 0.13 13.90 7.54
CA VAL A 231 -0.36 14.56 8.76
C VAL A 231 0.80 15.09 9.58
N THR A 232 1.71 14.19 9.99
CA THR A 232 2.88 14.54 10.79
C THR A 232 3.87 13.38 10.80
N ASN A 233 5.08 13.69 11.26
CA ASN A 233 6.05 12.70 11.70
C ASN A 233 6.24 12.84 13.22
N VAL A 234 5.92 11.81 13.98
CA VAL A 234 6.10 11.80 15.44
C VAL A 234 7.49 11.26 15.77
N MET A 235 8.29 12.03 16.50
CA MET A 235 9.56 11.56 17.02
C MET A 235 9.32 10.73 18.29
N TRP A 236 9.59 9.43 18.22
CA TRP A 236 9.56 8.54 19.37
C TRP A 236 10.95 8.47 20.02
N LYS A 237 11.14 9.26 21.08
CA LYS A 237 12.40 9.32 21.83
C LYS A 237 12.61 8.03 22.65
N ARG A 238 13.50 7.15 22.18
CA ARG A 238 13.83 5.87 22.83
C ARG A 238 14.82 6.02 23.98
N LYS A 239 15.78 6.94 23.86
CA LYS A 239 16.82 7.17 24.88
C LYS A 239 16.46 8.34 25.77
N LYS A 240 16.60 8.17 27.09
CA LYS A 240 16.37 9.26 28.05
C LYS A 240 17.46 10.34 27.94
N GLU A 241 18.70 9.90 27.75
CA GLU A 241 19.91 10.73 27.72
C GLU A 241 20.71 10.46 26.44
N ILE A 242 21.44 11.49 26.01
CA ILE A 242 22.32 11.43 24.84
C ILE A 242 23.52 10.54 25.22
N SER A 243 23.76 9.47 24.46
CA SER A 243 24.99 8.68 24.63
C SER A 243 26.17 9.48 24.08
N ASN A 244 27.23 9.58 24.88
CA ASN A 244 28.52 10.19 24.51
C ASN A 244 29.43 9.22 23.74
N ASP A 245 28.98 7.99 23.49
CA ASP A 245 29.77 6.95 22.82
C ASP A 245 29.51 6.94 21.30
N SER A 246 28.75 7.91 20.78
CA SER A 246 28.57 8.07 19.34
C SER A 246 29.73 8.85 18.75
N ASP A 247 30.39 8.29 17.73
CA ASP A 247 31.48 8.97 17.01
C ASP A 247 31.00 10.24 16.26
N ASN A 248 29.70 10.36 15.98
CA ASN A 248 29.07 11.50 15.31
C ASN A 248 27.90 12.06 16.16
N VAL A 249 26.69 12.11 15.59
CA VAL A 249 25.47 12.54 16.26
C VAL A 249 24.75 11.32 16.83
N SER A 250 24.44 11.37 18.12
CA SER A 250 23.76 10.29 18.83
C SER A 250 22.28 10.22 18.41
N ILE A 251 21.89 9.18 17.68
CA ILE A 251 20.49 8.91 17.34
C ILE A 251 19.71 8.64 18.64
N GLN A 252 18.68 9.46 18.88
CA GLN A 252 17.93 9.52 20.15
C GLN A 252 16.63 8.69 20.13
N GLY A 253 16.18 8.28 18.96
CA GLY A 253 14.90 7.61 18.81
C GLY A 253 14.58 7.32 17.36
N GLU A 254 13.32 6.99 17.14
CA GLU A 254 12.77 6.50 15.88
C GLU A 254 11.56 7.37 15.51
N TYR A 255 10.96 7.12 14.36
CA TYR A 255 9.88 7.90 13.80
C TYR A 255 8.58 7.10 13.76
N ILE A 256 7.45 7.80 13.88
CA ILE A 256 6.13 7.26 13.53
C ILE A 256 5.54 8.19 12.48
N LEU A 257 5.50 7.71 11.25
CA LEU A 257 4.96 8.44 10.11
C LEU A 257 3.43 8.32 10.09
N VAL A 258 2.74 9.44 10.00
CA VAL A 258 1.27 9.51 10.09
C VAL A 258 0.67 10.06 8.80
N TYR A 259 -0.25 9.30 8.20
CA TYR A 259 -1.03 9.71 7.04
C TYR A 259 -2.53 9.56 7.28
N ALA A 260 -3.32 10.49 6.75
CA ALA A 260 -4.76 10.38 6.59
C ALA A 260 -5.08 9.90 5.17
N LYS A 261 -6.18 9.17 5.00
CA LYS A 261 -6.58 8.68 3.66
C LYS A 261 -6.92 9.79 2.67
N THR A 262 -7.63 10.83 3.11
CA THR A 262 -8.14 11.92 2.26
C THR A 262 -7.84 13.33 2.78
N GLY A 263 -7.07 13.46 3.88
CA GLY A 263 -6.83 14.73 4.57
C GLY A 263 -8.04 15.31 5.33
N GLN A 264 -9.22 14.66 5.23
CA GLN A 264 -10.47 15.11 5.90
C GLN A 264 -10.66 14.52 7.30
N GLY A 265 -9.79 13.63 7.74
CA GLY A 265 -9.84 13.03 9.07
C GLY A 265 -9.52 14.05 10.16
N ALA A 266 -10.12 13.88 11.34
CA ALA A 266 -9.73 14.59 12.54
C ALA A 266 -9.44 13.58 13.66
N LEU A 267 -8.19 13.56 14.14
CA LEU A 267 -7.83 12.82 15.35
C LEU A 267 -8.47 13.51 16.56
N ARG A 268 -9.68 13.09 16.91
CA ARG A 268 -10.34 13.51 18.15
C ARG A 268 -9.76 12.69 19.30
N LEU A 269 -8.59 13.10 19.77
CA LEU A 269 -7.96 12.50 20.94
C LEU A 269 -8.83 12.73 22.17
N GLU A 270 -8.90 11.72 23.03
CA GLU A 270 -9.49 11.90 24.36
C GLU A 270 -8.69 12.97 25.14
N PRO A 271 -9.36 13.75 26.01
CA PRO A 271 -8.65 14.69 26.87
C PRO A 271 -7.58 13.97 27.68
N LEU A 272 -6.40 14.59 27.80
CA LEU A 272 -5.35 14.07 28.68
C LEU A 272 -5.91 13.88 30.09
N SER A 273 -5.56 12.76 30.73
CA SER A 273 -6.00 12.50 32.10
C SER A 273 -5.49 13.60 33.03
N LYS A 274 -6.27 13.93 34.06
CA LYS A 274 -5.87 14.95 35.06
C LYS A 274 -4.53 14.60 35.72
N GLU A 275 -4.30 13.31 35.97
CA GLU A 275 -3.05 12.79 36.54
C GLU A 275 -1.86 13.02 35.60
N TYR A 276 -2.03 12.81 34.29
CA TYR A 276 -0.97 13.07 33.32
C TYR A 276 -0.63 14.57 33.27
N ILE A 277 -1.64 15.43 33.21
CA ILE A 277 -1.44 16.89 33.19
C ILE A 277 -0.65 17.33 34.42
N GLN A 278 -1.05 16.89 35.61
CA GLN A 278 -0.40 17.28 36.88
C GLN A 278 1.05 16.77 37.02
N LYS A 279 1.39 15.68 36.34
CA LYS A 279 2.74 15.10 36.36
C LYS A 279 3.68 15.74 35.32
N SER A 280 3.12 16.27 34.24
CA SER A 280 3.88 16.67 33.05
C SER A 280 3.96 18.18 32.80
N TYR A 281 3.05 18.97 33.37
CA TYR A 281 2.99 20.43 33.27
C TYR A 281 2.89 21.07 34.65
#